data_AF-A0AAJ0AQT3-F1
#
_entry.id   AF-A0AAJ0AQT3-F1
#
_cell.length_a   1.000
_cell.length_b   1.000
_cell.length_c   1.000
_cell.angle_alpha   90.00
_cell.angle_beta   90.00
_cell.angle_gamma   90.00
#
_symmetry.space_group_name_H-M   'P 1'
#
loop_
_entity.id
_entity.type
_entity.pdbx_description
1 polymer ?
#
loop_
_entity_poly.entity_id
_entity_poly.type
_entity_poly.pdbx_seq_one_letter_code
_entity_poly.pdbx_strand_id
1 'polypeptide(L)'
;MASLVELFKEKDSNVRESAARALGNQSALSDTIMAAFVELFKHEDWRVRSSAARVLGNQSTLSETTVASLVELFREKDSSVRSSAAEALGNQSALSETTMVAFVELFKDEKSNVRSSAAEALGKQSTLSETTVASLVELFKDEDSNVRSSAAIALGKQSALSDRTMAALVELFKDEDWRVRSSAARVLGKQSTLSDTTTAALVGLFRHEDRRVRSSAARVLGNQSTLSDATMAALVGLFKDEDSNVRRSAAEALGKESTLSETTMAAFVGLLKDEDSNVRRSAAEALGKQSTLSETTMAALVELFKEKDSNVR
;
A
#
# COMPACT_ATOMS: atom_id res chain seq x y z
N MET A 1 3.03 -40.71 -3.19
CA MET A 1 2.75 -39.45 -2.46
C MET A 1 3.02 -39.58 -0.96
N ALA A 2 2.61 -40.65 -0.27
CA ALA A 2 3.01 -40.87 1.14
C ALA A 2 4.54 -40.85 1.35
N SER A 3 5.30 -41.42 0.41
CA SER A 3 6.77 -41.35 0.36
C SER A 3 7.34 -39.93 0.24
N LEU A 4 6.59 -38.97 -0.31
CA LEU A 4 7.02 -37.57 -0.41
C LEU A 4 6.79 -36.80 0.89
N VAL A 5 5.85 -37.23 1.74
CA VAL A 5 5.66 -36.65 3.08
C VAL A 5 6.81 -37.04 4.00
N GLU A 6 7.32 -38.27 3.89
CA GLU A 6 8.49 -38.70 4.67
C GLU A 6 9.76 -37.88 4.35
N LEU A 7 9.88 -37.34 3.12
CA LEU A 7 10.99 -36.45 2.76
C LEU A 7 11.03 -35.14 3.58
N PHE A 8 9.95 -34.78 4.28
CA PHE A 8 9.94 -33.63 5.19
C PHE A 8 10.64 -33.92 6.51
N LYS A 9 10.86 -35.19 6.87
CA LYS A 9 11.59 -35.57 8.09
C LYS A 9 13.09 -35.72 7.84
N GLU A 10 13.53 -35.62 6.58
CA GLU A 10 14.94 -35.69 6.23
C GLU A 10 15.73 -34.52 6.80
N LYS A 11 16.99 -34.77 7.17
CA LYS A 11 17.87 -33.74 7.76
C LYS A 11 18.28 -32.66 6.75
N ASP A 12 18.38 -33.01 5.47
CA ASP A 12 18.77 -32.09 4.41
C ASP A 12 17.65 -31.09 4.10
N SER A 13 17.92 -29.80 4.27
CA SER A 13 16.97 -28.72 3.99
C SER A 13 16.56 -28.63 2.52
N ASN A 14 17.46 -28.98 1.60
CA ASN A 14 17.18 -28.95 0.17
C ASN A 14 16.19 -30.06 -0.22
N VAL A 15 16.28 -31.22 0.43
CA VAL A 15 15.35 -32.34 0.23
C VAL A 15 13.96 -31.94 0.73
N ARG A 16 13.87 -31.35 1.94
CA ARG A 16 12.60 -30.85 2.48
C ARG A 16 11.99 -29.75 1.60
N GLU A 17 12.79 -28.79 1.15
CA GLU A 17 12.30 -27.71 0.29
C GLU A 17 11.83 -28.22 -1.08
N SER A 18 12.56 -29.18 -1.66
CA SER A 18 12.16 -29.81 -2.92
C SER A 18 10.84 -30.57 -2.78
N ALA A 19 10.65 -31.28 -1.66
CA ALA A 19 9.40 -31.94 -1.34
C ALA A 19 8.25 -30.95 -1.13
N ALA A 20 8.51 -29.83 -0.44
CA ALA A 20 7.56 -28.71 -0.27
C ALA A 20 7.15 -28.07 -1.58
N ARG A 21 8.08 -27.83 -2.50
CA ARG A 21 7.75 -27.33 -3.84
C ARG A 21 6.96 -28.35 -4.65
N ALA A 22 7.36 -29.63 -4.61
CA ALA A 22 6.70 -30.68 -5.40
C ALA A 22 5.24 -30.90 -4.96
N LEU A 23 4.99 -30.97 -3.65
CA LEU A 23 3.64 -31.16 -3.09
C LEU A 23 2.84 -29.86 -3.03
N GLY A 24 3.49 -28.73 -2.73
CA GLY A 24 2.86 -27.42 -2.71
C GLY A 24 2.41 -26.92 -4.08
N ASN A 25 2.95 -27.46 -5.17
CA ASN A 25 2.48 -27.16 -6.53
C ASN A 25 1.27 -28.03 -6.96
N GLN A 26 0.85 -28.98 -6.12
CA GLN A 26 -0.38 -29.73 -6.35
C GLN A 26 -1.56 -28.88 -5.88
N SER A 27 -2.51 -28.64 -6.78
CA SER A 27 -3.69 -27.81 -6.50
C SER A 27 -4.70 -28.45 -5.55
N ALA A 28 -4.66 -29.77 -5.41
CA ALA A 28 -5.50 -30.54 -4.50
C ALA A 28 -4.76 -31.79 -3.99
N LEU A 29 -4.35 -31.76 -2.73
CA LEU A 29 -3.86 -32.94 -2.02
C LEU A 29 -5.04 -33.76 -1.48
N SER A 30 -4.87 -35.08 -1.35
CA SER A 30 -5.89 -35.92 -0.73
C SER A 30 -5.97 -35.70 0.78
N ASP A 31 -7.13 -35.96 1.39
CA ASP A 31 -7.34 -35.83 2.83
C ASP A 31 -6.30 -36.60 3.67
N THR A 32 -5.89 -37.78 3.21
CA THR A 32 -4.83 -38.56 3.86
C THR A 32 -3.50 -37.81 3.89
N ILE A 33 -3.15 -37.11 2.80
CA ILE A 33 -1.91 -36.31 2.74
C ILE A 33 -2.05 -35.05 3.59
N MET A 34 -3.21 -34.40 3.55
CA MET A 34 -3.52 -33.25 4.40
C MET A 34 -3.37 -33.59 5.88
N ALA A 35 -3.95 -34.71 6.32
CA ALA A 35 -3.83 -35.21 7.69
C ALA A 35 -2.37 -35.52 8.06
N ALA A 36 -1.60 -36.11 7.14
CA ALA A 36 -0.18 -36.38 7.37
C ALA A 36 0.63 -35.09 7.56
N PHE A 37 0.31 -34.00 6.85
CA PHE A 37 0.92 -32.69 7.06
C PHE A 37 0.52 -32.04 8.39
N VAL A 38 -0.73 -32.22 8.83
CA VAL A 38 -1.16 -31.78 10.18
C VAL A 38 -0.37 -32.50 11.27
N GLU A 39 -0.09 -33.80 11.12
CA GLU A 39 0.75 -34.52 12.09
C GLU A 39 2.20 -34.00 12.15
N LEU A 40 2.73 -33.45 11.05
CA LEU A 40 4.06 -32.82 11.04
C LEU A 40 4.14 -31.55 11.90
N PHE A 41 3.02 -30.97 12.33
CA PHE A 41 3.01 -29.87 13.31
C PHE A 41 3.54 -30.28 14.68
N LYS A 42 3.65 -31.57 14.97
CA LYS A 42 4.23 -32.08 16.23
C LYS A 42 5.72 -32.40 16.10
N HIS A 43 6.32 -32.17 14.93
CA HIS A 43 7.72 -32.51 14.67
C HIS A 43 8.69 -31.62 15.47
N GLU A 44 9.82 -32.18 15.92
CA GLU A 44 10.78 -31.46 16.77
C GLU A 44 11.44 -30.25 16.06
N ASP A 45 11.80 -30.43 14.78
CA ASP A 45 12.40 -29.38 13.95
C ASP A 45 11.33 -28.40 13.45
N TRP A 46 11.49 -27.12 13.81
CA TRP A 46 10.60 -26.04 13.41
C TRP A 46 10.52 -25.86 11.90
N ARG A 47 11.59 -26.20 11.16
CA ARG A 47 11.61 -26.10 9.70
C ARG A 47 10.62 -27.07 9.07
N VAL A 48 10.44 -28.24 9.67
CA VAL A 48 9.46 -29.23 9.23
C VAL A 48 8.06 -28.72 9.47
N ARG A 49 7.79 -28.18 10.67
CA ARG A 49 6.50 -27.58 11.02
C ARG A 49 6.12 -26.41 10.09
N SER A 50 7.05 -25.49 9.87
CA SER A 50 6.88 -24.35 8.96
C SER A 50 6.64 -24.81 7.52
N SER A 51 7.40 -25.79 7.04
CA SER A 51 7.21 -26.32 5.68
C SER A 51 5.86 -27.01 5.51
N ALA A 52 5.39 -27.75 6.52
CA ALA A 52 4.07 -28.36 6.52
C ALA A 52 2.96 -27.29 6.42
N ALA A 53 3.06 -26.21 7.21
CA ALA A 53 2.10 -25.12 7.16
C ALA A 53 2.05 -24.46 5.77
N ARG A 54 3.23 -24.24 5.15
CA ARG A 54 3.32 -23.66 3.79
C ARG A 54 2.67 -24.54 2.73
N VAL A 55 2.87 -25.87 2.78
CA VAL A 55 2.25 -26.79 1.81
C VAL A 55 0.72 -26.77 1.93
N LEU A 56 0.21 -26.79 3.17
CA LEU A 56 -1.23 -26.65 3.43
C LEU A 56 -1.75 -25.29 2.92
N GLY A 57 -0.99 -24.21 3.12
CA GLY A 57 -1.32 -22.87 2.63
C GLY A 57 -1.36 -22.71 1.11
N ASN A 58 -0.75 -23.62 0.35
CA ASN A 58 -0.84 -23.63 -1.10
C ASN A 58 -2.10 -24.34 -1.62
N GLN A 59 -2.86 -24.99 -0.73
CA GLN A 59 -4.12 -25.61 -1.09
C GLN A 59 -5.21 -24.55 -1.24
N SER A 60 -6.01 -24.68 -2.30
CA SER A 60 -7.08 -23.73 -2.63
C SER A 60 -8.16 -23.66 -1.56
N THR A 61 -8.43 -24.77 -0.88
CA THR A 61 -9.38 -24.87 0.23
C THR A 61 -8.81 -25.74 1.34
N LEU A 62 -9.10 -25.36 2.58
CA LEU A 62 -8.76 -26.10 3.78
C LEU A 62 -10.03 -26.46 4.54
N SER A 63 -10.06 -27.67 5.12
CA SER A 63 -11.12 -28.05 6.05
C SER A 63 -11.06 -27.20 7.32
N GLU A 64 -12.18 -27.04 8.02
CA GLU A 64 -12.22 -26.33 9.31
C GLU A 64 -11.25 -26.92 10.33
N THR A 65 -11.08 -28.26 10.34
CA THR A 65 -10.13 -28.96 11.21
C THR A 65 -8.67 -28.60 10.89
N THR A 66 -8.34 -28.45 9.60
CA THR A 66 -6.99 -28.04 9.16
C THR A 66 -6.76 -26.57 9.50
N VAL A 67 -7.76 -25.71 9.29
CA VAL A 67 -7.72 -24.30 9.70
C VAL A 67 -7.50 -24.18 11.20
N ALA A 68 -8.24 -24.93 12.03
CA ALA A 68 -8.06 -24.93 13.48
C ALA A 68 -6.64 -25.36 13.88
N SER A 69 -6.11 -26.40 13.23
CA SER A 69 -4.73 -26.87 13.47
C SER A 69 -3.68 -25.81 13.11
N LEU A 70 -3.90 -25.05 12.02
CA LEU A 70 -3.03 -23.93 11.66
C LEU A 70 -3.16 -22.75 12.64
N VAL A 71 -4.36 -22.47 13.17
CA VAL A 71 -4.57 -21.44 14.19
C VAL A 71 -3.85 -21.80 15.49
N GLU A 72 -3.77 -23.07 15.87
CA GLU A 72 -2.97 -23.50 17.04
C GLU A 72 -1.49 -23.13 16.90
N LEU A 73 -0.95 -23.14 15.67
CA LEU A 73 0.43 -22.73 15.41
C LEU A 73 0.70 -21.25 15.67
N PHE A 74 -0.32 -20.40 15.87
CA PHE A 74 -0.12 -19.00 16.27
C PHE A 74 0.52 -18.87 17.66
N ARG A 75 0.51 -19.94 18.46
CA ARG A 75 1.15 -20.00 19.79
C ARG A 75 2.45 -20.80 19.81
N GLU A 76 2.96 -21.18 18.65
CA GLU A 76 4.21 -21.93 18.55
C GLU A 76 5.40 -21.13 19.07
N LYS A 77 6.37 -21.84 19.65
CA LYS A 77 7.62 -21.24 20.18
C LYS A 77 8.43 -20.53 19.10
N ASP A 78 8.39 -21.04 17.88
CA ASP A 78 9.23 -20.56 16.78
C ASP A 78 8.45 -19.57 15.90
N SER A 79 8.97 -18.36 15.76
CA SER A 79 8.33 -17.28 15.01
C SER A 79 8.17 -17.58 13.53
N SER A 80 9.06 -18.38 12.94
CA SER A 80 8.93 -18.77 11.52
C SER A 80 7.74 -19.70 11.31
N VAL A 81 7.45 -20.57 12.28
CA VAL A 81 6.24 -21.42 12.25
C VAL A 81 4.99 -20.57 12.38
N ARG A 82 4.96 -19.61 13.32
CA ARG A 82 3.84 -18.67 13.49
C ARG A 82 3.57 -17.87 12.21
N SER A 83 4.61 -17.29 11.60
CA SER A 83 4.46 -16.54 10.35
C SER A 83 4.02 -17.41 9.17
N SER A 84 4.53 -18.66 9.07
CA SER A 84 4.10 -19.59 8.02
C SER A 84 2.64 -20.00 8.17
N ALA A 85 2.15 -20.17 9.40
CA ALA A 85 0.74 -20.45 9.65
C ALA A 85 -0.15 -19.25 9.27
N ALA A 86 0.27 -18.04 9.62
CA ALA A 86 -0.41 -16.80 9.24
C ALA A 86 -0.48 -16.63 7.71
N GLU A 87 0.64 -16.87 7.02
CA GLU A 87 0.71 -16.85 5.56
C GLU A 87 -0.23 -17.90 4.94
N ALA A 88 -0.19 -19.13 5.45
CA ALA A 88 -1.00 -20.24 4.95
C ALA A 88 -2.51 -19.97 5.05
N LEU A 89 -2.95 -19.49 6.21
CA LEU A 89 -4.34 -19.09 6.41
C LEU A 89 -4.71 -17.86 5.57
N GLY A 90 -3.81 -16.88 5.43
CA GLY A 90 -4.02 -15.71 4.58
C GLY A 90 -4.19 -16.02 3.09
N ASN A 91 -3.71 -17.17 2.62
CA ASN A 91 -3.92 -17.63 1.25
C ASN A 91 -5.31 -18.23 1.00
N GLN A 92 -6.09 -18.47 2.06
CA GLN A 92 -7.47 -18.92 1.92
C GLN A 92 -8.36 -17.74 1.45
N SER A 93 -9.28 -18.03 0.53
CA SER A 93 -10.14 -17.03 -0.11
C SER A 93 -11.10 -16.34 0.86
N ALA A 94 -11.49 -17.05 1.92
CA ALA A 94 -12.33 -16.52 2.98
C ALA A 94 -11.91 -17.13 4.32
N LEU A 95 -11.79 -16.27 5.33
CA LEU A 95 -11.58 -16.64 6.72
C LEU A 95 -12.88 -16.44 7.51
N SER A 96 -13.11 -17.31 8.50
CA SER A 96 -14.19 -17.09 9.48
C SER A 96 -13.83 -15.94 10.42
N GLU A 97 -14.83 -15.31 11.04
CA GLU A 97 -14.60 -14.25 12.04
C GLU A 97 -13.71 -14.73 13.18
N THR A 98 -13.90 -15.97 13.65
CA THR A 98 -13.06 -16.60 14.68
C THR A 98 -11.58 -16.65 14.26
N THR A 99 -11.30 -16.98 13.00
CA THR A 99 -9.94 -16.98 12.48
C THR A 99 -9.40 -15.56 12.34
N MET A 100 -10.21 -14.58 11.92
CA MET A 100 -9.80 -13.17 11.88
C MET A 100 -9.44 -12.64 13.28
N VAL A 101 -10.20 -12.99 14.31
CA VAL A 101 -9.88 -12.66 15.72
C VAL A 101 -8.55 -13.28 16.14
N ALA A 102 -8.26 -14.52 15.73
CA ALA A 102 -6.96 -15.14 16.01
C ALA A 102 -5.78 -14.38 15.35
N PHE A 103 -5.97 -13.82 14.16
CA PHE A 103 -4.98 -12.95 13.52
C PHE A 103 -4.75 -11.66 14.30
N VAL A 104 -5.78 -11.06 14.88
CA VAL A 104 -5.64 -9.85 15.70
C VAL A 104 -4.76 -10.11 16.93
N GLU A 105 -4.79 -11.31 17.52
CA GLU A 105 -3.86 -11.64 18.62
C GLU A 105 -2.39 -11.67 18.17
N LEU A 106 -2.10 -12.03 16.90
CA LEU A 106 -0.74 -11.99 16.36
C LEU A 106 -0.18 -10.57 16.21
N PHE A 107 -1.02 -9.52 16.29
CA PHE A 107 -0.54 -8.13 16.29
C PHE A 107 0.23 -7.79 17.56
N LYS A 108 0.12 -8.60 18.62
CA LYS A 108 0.86 -8.45 19.88
C LYS A 108 2.11 -9.34 19.94
N ASP A 109 2.44 -10.03 18.84
CA ASP A 109 3.58 -10.94 18.80
C ASP A 109 4.90 -10.20 19.00
N GLU A 110 5.84 -10.81 19.73
CA GLU A 110 7.17 -10.24 19.98
C GLU A 110 8.00 -10.03 18.70
N LYS A 111 7.72 -10.77 17.62
CA LYS A 111 8.49 -10.66 16.37
C LYS A 111 7.72 -9.89 15.32
N SER A 112 8.34 -8.84 14.78
CA SER A 112 7.74 -8.00 13.75
C SER A 112 7.39 -8.74 12.47
N ASN A 113 8.16 -9.79 12.10
CA ASN A 113 7.81 -10.61 10.93
C ASN A 113 6.44 -11.30 11.11
N VAL A 114 6.12 -11.80 12.32
CA VAL A 114 4.81 -12.42 12.60
C VAL A 114 3.69 -11.38 12.53
N ARG A 115 3.88 -10.21 13.16
CA ARG A 115 2.92 -9.09 13.12
C ARG A 115 2.64 -8.65 11.68
N SER A 116 3.70 -8.50 10.86
CA SER A 116 3.58 -8.10 9.46
C SER A 116 2.90 -9.16 8.59
N SER A 117 3.18 -10.45 8.81
CA SER A 117 2.52 -11.57 8.11
C SER A 117 1.04 -11.63 8.44
N ALA A 118 0.67 -11.38 9.70
CA ALA A 118 -0.73 -11.31 10.12
C ALA A 118 -1.47 -10.16 9.43
N ALA A 119 -0.86 -8.97 9.38
CA ALA A 119 -1.45 -7.82 8.69
C ALA A 119 -1.60 -8.08 7.18
N GLU A 120 -0.59 -8.66 6.54
CA GLU A 120 -0.66 -9.01 5.11
C GLU A 120 -1.75 -10.05 4.82
N ALA A 121 -1.85 -11.08 5.66
CA ALA A 121 -2.85 -12.14 5.54
C ALA A 121 -4.28 -11.59 5.65
N LEU A 122 -4.55 -10.72 6.63
CA LEU A 122 -5.83 -10.03 6.74
C LEU A 122 -6.10 -9.13 5.52
N GLY A 123 -5.07 -8.47 5.00
CA GLY A 123 -5.18 -7.69 3.77
C GLY A 123 -5.59 -8.50 2.52
N LYS A 124 -5.33 -9.82 2.49
CA LYS A 124 -5.77 -10.70 1.39
C LYS A 124 -7.28 -10.99 1.42
N GLN A 125 -7.94 -10.73 2.56
CA GLN A 125 -9.39 -10.91 2.69
C GLN A 125 -10.15 -9.79 2.00
N SER A 126 -11.22 -10.14 1.29
CA SER A 126 -12.03 -9.21 0.50
C SER A 126 -12.80 -8.21 1.37
N THR A 127 -13.20 -8.63 2.56
CA THR A 127 -13.92 -7.81 3.54
C THR A 127 -13.37 -8.04 4.93
N LEU A 128 -13.17 -6.95 5.66
CA LEU A 128 -12.77 -6.96 7.06
C LEU A 128 -13.86 -6.32 7.92
N SER A 129 -14.09 -6.88 9.11
CA SER A 129 -14.97 -6.26 10.11
C SER A 129 -14.37 -4.93 10.60
N GLU A 130 -15.23 -4.01 11.07
CA GLU A 130 -14.76 -2.71 11.59
C GLU A 130 -13.75 -2.87 12.74
N THR A 131 -13.93 -3.89 13.59
CA THR A 131 -13.00 -4.23 14.67
C THR A 131 -11.63 -4.65 14.12
N THR A 132 -11.60 -5.44 13.05
CA THR A 132 -10.35 -5.86 12.40
C THR A 132 -9.66 -4.67 11.73
N VAL A 133 -10.42 -3.79 11.08
CA VAL A 133 -9.92 -2.53 10.53
C VAL A 133 -9.32 -1.64 11.62
N ALA A 134 -10.00 -1.50 12.76
CA ALA A 134 -9.49 -0.72 13.88
C ALA A 134 -8.17 -1.30 14.42
N SER A 135 -8.07 -2.63 14.54
CA SER A 135 -6.86 -3.32 14.97
C SER A 135 -5.69 -3.12 13.99
N LEU A 136 -5.95 -3.12 12.68
CA LEU A 136 -4.95 -2.76 11.67
C LEU A 136 -4.51 -1.30 11.78
N VAL A 137 -5.41 -0.38 12.10
CA VAL A 137 -5.06 1.03 12.34
C VAL A 137 -4.16 1.19 13.57
N GLU A 138 -4.32 0.37 14.61
CA GLU A 138 -3.43 0.40 15.78
C GLU A 138 -1.98 0.05 15.42
N LEU A 139 -1.77 -0.85 14.45
CA LEU A 139 -0.44 -1.19 13.93
C LEU A 139 0.28 -0.02 13.24
N PHE A 140 -0.37 1.11 12.96
CA PHE A 140 0.31 2.31 12.47
C PHE A 140 1.26 2.92 13.51
N LYS A 141 1.17 2.47 14.77
CA LYS A 141 2.07 2.88 15.86
C LYS A 141 3.12 1.83 16.21
N ASP A 142 3.19 0.75 15.43
CA ASP A 142 4.17 -0.31 15.66
C ASP A 142 5.60 0.21 15.52
N GLU A 143 6.53 -0.32 16.32
CA GLU A 143 7.95 0.05 16.28
C GLU A 143 8.61 -0.29 14.95
N ASP A 144 8.16 -1.36 14.27
CA ASP A 144 8.74 -1.85 13.03
C ASP A 144 8.03 -1.27 11.82
N SER A 145 8.79 -0.60 10.95
CA SER A 145 8.24 0.06 9.77
C SER A 145 7.64 -0.90 8.74
N ASN A 146 8.06 -2.16 8.70
CA ASN A 146 7.44 -3.16 7.84
C ASN A 146 6.05 -3.51 8.35
N VAL A 147 5.84 -3.58 9.66
CA VAL A 147 4.51 -3.83 10.25
C VAL A 147 3.58 -2.66 9.94
N ARG A 148 4.03 -1.42 10.18
CA ARG A 148 3.26 -0.20 9.84
C ARG A 148 2.88 -0.17 8.36
N SER A 149 3.84 -0.45 7.48
CA SER A 149 3.61 -0.49 6.03
C SER A 149 2.65 -1.62 5.64
N SER A 150 2.82 -2.84 6.15
CA SER A 150 1.93 -3.97 5.86
C SER A 150 0.49 -3.68 6.29
N ALA A 151 0.28 -3.06 7.45
CA ALA A 151 -1.03 -2.65 7.90
C ALA A 151 -1.69 -1.62 6.95
N ALA A 152 -0.92 -0.61 6.51
CA ALA A 152 -1.43 0.37 5.56
C ALA A 152 -1.84 -0.29 4.23
N ILE A 153 -1.00 -1.20 3.72
CA ILE A 153 -1.26 -1.94 2.48
C ILE A 153 -2.49 -2.84 2.62
N ALA A 154 -2.66 -3.50 3.77
CA ALA A 154 -3.80 -4.36 4.05
C ALA A 154 -5.12 -3.58 3.98
N LEU A 155 -5.16 -2.40 4.60
CA LEU A 155 -6.31 -1.50 4.53
C LEU A 155 -6.58 -1.03 3.10
N GLY A 156 -5.53 -0.72 2.32
CA GLY A 156 -5.70 -0.30 0.93
C GLY A 156 -6.17 -1.37 -0.06
N LYS A 157 -6.31 -2.63 0.38
CA LYS A 157 -6.96 -3.69 -0.40
C LYS A 157 -8.48 -3.77 -0.14
N GLN A 158 -8.99 -3.06 0.86
CA GLN A 158 -10.42 -2.96 1.12
C GLN A 158 -11.08 -2.02 0.11
N SER A 159 -12.31 -2.35 -0.32
CA SER A 159 -13.04 -1.59 -1.33
C SER A 159 -13.56 -0.24 -0.83
N ALA A 160 -13.76 -0.11 0.49
CA ALA A 160 -14.19 1.12 1.13
C ALA A 160 -13.45 1.28 2.47
N LEU A 161 -13.10 2.53 2.78
CA LEU A 161 -12.48 2.89 4.05
C LEU A 161 -13.27 4.03 4.67
N SER A 162 -13.49 3.95 5.99
CA SER A 162 -14.13 5.03 6.74
C SER A 162 -13.27 6.28 6.75
N ASP A 163 -13.87 7.46 6.95
CA ASP A 163 -13.13 8.72 7.13
C ASP A 163 -12.11 8.65 8.26
N ARG A 164 -12.43 7.91 9.34
CA ARG A 164 -11.49 7.68 10.44
C ARG A 164 -10.25 6.91 9.98
N THR A 165 -10.44 5.89 9.14
CA THR A 165 -9.34 5.11 8.58
C THR A 165 -8.53 5.94 7.58
N MET A 166 -9.21 6.76 6.76
CA MET A 166 -8.54 7.71 5.85
C MET A 166 -7.69 8.72 6.62
N ALA A 167 -8.21 9.31 7.70
CA ALA A 167 -7.47 10.24 8.54
C ALA A 167 -6.21 9.59 9.15
N ALA A 168 -6.34 8.34 9.62
CA ALA A 168 -5.18 7.59 10.12
C ALA A 168 -4.13 7.33 9.03
N LEU A 169 -4.54 7.04 7.80
CA LEU A 169 -3.64 6.89 6.65
C LEU A 169 -2.97 8.23 6.28
N VAL A 170 -3.65 9.37 6.41
CA VAL A 170 -3.05 10.69 6.19
C VAL A 170 -1.94 10.97 7.21
N GLU A 171 -2.12 10.58 8.47
CA GLU A 171 -1.08 10.76 9.51
C GLU A 171 0.20 9.98 9.20
N LEU A 172 0.12 8.84 8.50
CA LEU A 172 1.31 8.08 8.05
C LEU A 172 2.19 8.83 7.05
N PHE A 173 1.74 9.96 6.50
CA PHE A 173 2.61 10.82 5.69
C PHE A 173 3.73 11.45 6.53
N LYS A 174 3.55 11.54 7.85
CA LYS A 174 4.54 12.08 8.79
C LYS A 174 5.46 10.99 9.36
N ASP A 175 5.31 9.75 8.92
CA ASP A 175 6.12 8.61 9.38
C ASP A 175 7.60 8.81 9.00
N GLU A 176 8.50 8.40 9.89
CA GLU A 176 9.96 8.48 9.68
C GLU A 176 10.43 7.62 8.49
N ASP A 177 9.79 6.47 8.25
CA ASP A 177 10.18 5.52 7.22
C ASP A 177 9.49 5.87 5.89
N TRP A 178 10.29 6.05 4.85
CA TRP A 178 9.81 6.44 3.53
C TRP A 178 8.89 5.38 2.88
N ARG A 179 9.04 4.10 3.23
CA ARG A 179 8.19 3.01 2.74
C ARG A 179 6.79 3.12 3.31
N VAL A 180 6.65 3.49 4.58
CA VAL A 180 5.35 3.71 5.23
C VAL A 180 4.65 4.89 4.58
N ARG A 181 5.35 6.03 4.40
CA ARG A 181 4.83 7.19 3.66
C ARG A 181 4.36 6.83 2.25
N SER A 182 5.18 6.06 1.54
CA SER A 182 4.86 5.62 0.17
C SER A 182 3.66 4.67 0.13
N SER A 183 3.52 3.78 1.11
CA SER A 183 2.36 2.90 1.24
C SER A 183 1.08 3.70 1.46
N ALA A 184 1.09 4.65 2.41
CA ALA A 184 -0.05 5.53 2.66
C ALA A 184 -0.47 6.33 1.41
N ALA A 185 0.50 6.96 0.74
CA ALA A 185 0.23 7.70 -0.49
C ALA A 185 -0.33 6.81 -1.62
N ARG A 186 0.19 5.58 -1.77
CA ARG A 186 -0.32 4.62 -2.75
C ARG A 186 -1.75 4.19 -2.44
N VAL A 187 -2.09 4.01 -1.16
CA VAL A 187 -3.43 3.59 -0.75
C VAL A 187 -4.44 4.70 -0.98
N LEU A 188 -4.17 5.92 -0.47
CA LEU A 188 -5.06 7.06 -0.66
C LEU A 188 -5.20 7.44 -2.14
N GLY A 189 -4.10 7.41 -2.90
CA GLY A 189 -4.12 7.73 -4.33
C GLY A 189 -4.80 6.69 -5.22
N LYS A 190 -5.16 5.52 -4.69
CA LYS A 190 -5.97 4.50 -5.39
C LYS A 190 -7.45 4.60 -5.07
N GLN A 191 -7.83 5.37 -4.06
CA GLN A 191 -9.23 5.59 -3.74
C GLN A 191 -9.88 6.37 -4.88
N SER A 192 -11.03 5.91 -5.34
CA SER A 192 -11.77 6.54 -6.45
C SER A 192 -12.23 7.94 -6.09
N THR A 193 -12.58 8.16 -4.82
CA THR A 193 -13.00 9.44 -4.28
C THR A 193 -12.43 9.61 -2.88
N LEU A 194 -12.06 10.84 -2.54
CA LEU A 194 -11.71 11.25 -1.20
C LEU A 194 -12.82 12.14 -0.65
N SER A 195 -13.15 11.99 0.64
CA SER A 195 -14.05 12.90 1.33
C SER A 195 -13.45 14.30 1.46
N ASP A 196 -14.30 15.30 1.68
CA ASP A 196 -13.84 16.69 1.92
C ASP A 196 -12.91 16.77 3.13
N THR A 197 -13.19 16.00 4.18
CA THR A 197 -12.34 15.89 5.38
C THR A 197 -10.95 15.36 5.02
N THR A 198 -10.87 14.29 4.23
CA THR A 198 -9.59 13.70 3.81
C THR A 198 -8.83 14.64 2.88
N THR A 199 -9.54 15.30 1.96
CA THR A 199 -8.98 16.30 1.05
C THR A 199 -8.40 17.48 1.82
N ALA A 200 -9.13 18.02 2.80
CA ALA A 200 -8.67 19.10 3.66
C ALA A 200 -7.43 18.71 4.47
N ALA A 201 -7.38 17.48 4.99
CA ALA A 201 -6.22 16.96 5.71
C ALA A 201 -4.98 16.88 4.80
N LEU A 202 -5.13 16.39 3.57
CA LEU A 202 -4.05 16.36 2.57
C LEU A 202 -3.57 17.76 2.17
N VAL A 203 -4.50 18.72 1.98
CA VAL A 203 -4.15 20.13 1.72
C VAL A 203 -3.37 20.72 2.90
N GLY A 204 -3.71 20.35 4.14
CA GLY A 204 -2.96 20.76 5.33
C GLY A 204 -1.48 20.35 5.28
N LEU A 205 -1.15 19.22 4.63
CA LEU A 205 0.22 18.74 4.49
C LEU A 205 1.09 19.59 3.54
N PHE A 206 0.50 20.52 2.77
CA PHE A 206 1.26 21.44 1.90
C PHE A 206 2.14 22.42 2.67
N ARG A 207 1.96 22.55 3.99
CA ARG A 207 2.78 23.39 4.87
C ARG A 207 3.79 22.58 5.71
N HIS A 208 3.91 21.28 5.45
CA HIS A 208 4.82 20.42 6.19
C HIS A 208 6.28 20.74 5.86
N GLU A 209 7.19 20.64 6.84
CA GLU A 209 8.62 20.96 6.65
C GLU A 209 9.32 20.03 5.65
N ASP A 210 9.00 18.73 5.68
CA ASP A 210 9.56 17.77 4.73
C ASP A 210 8.88 17.88 3.34
N ARG A 211 9.66 18.29 2.35
CA ARG A 211 9.29 18.33 0.92
C ARG A 211 8.68 17.02 0.38
N ARG A 212 9.08 15.86 0.91
CA ARG A 212 8.55 14.55 0.50
C ARG A 212 7.10 14.37 0.94
N VAL A 213 6.73 14.97 2.07
CA VAL A 213 5.35 14.99 2.58
C VAL A 213 4.49 15.89 1.71
N ARG A 214 4.96 17.11 1.44
CA ARG A 214 4.27 18.08 0.57
C ARG A 214 4.01 17.51 -0.83
N SER A 215 5.05 16.99 -1.50
CA SER A 215 4.96 16.41 -2.84
C SER A 215 4.09 15.15 -2.89
N SER A 216 4.15 14.29 -1.87
CA SER A 216 3.29 13.09 -1.81
C SER A 216 1.82 13.46 -1.68
N ALA A 217 1.48 14.48 -0.86
CA ALA A 217 0.11 14.94 -0.70
C ALA A 217 -0.43 15.52 -2.02
N ALA A 218 0.37 16.34 -2.71
CA ALA A 218 0.00 16.89 -4.03
C ALA A 218 -0.26 15.78 -5.05
N ARG A 219 0.58 14.74 -5.06
CA ARG A 219 0.42 13.58 -5.96
C ARG A 219 -0.85 12.77 -5.67
N VAL A 220 -1.22 12.59 -4.39
CA VAL A 220 -2.47 11.89 -4.04
C VAL A 220 -3.69 12.66 -4.52
N LEU A 221 -3.71 13.98 -4.30
CA LEU A 221 -4.78 14.84 -4.80
C LEU A 221 -4.84 14.79 -6.33
N GLY A 222 -3.71 14.87 -7.02
CA GLY A 222 -3.63 14.71 -8.46
C GLY A 222 -3.99 13.33 -9.00
N ASN A 223 -4.26 12.32 -8.18
CA ASN A 223 -4.79 11.03 -8.63
C ASN A 223 -6.32 10.97 -8.55
N GLN A 224 -6.97 11.99 -7.99
CA GLN A 224 -8.43 12.10 -8.00
C GLN A 224 -8.90 12.44 -9.41
N SER A 225 -10.10 11.97 -9.78
CA SER A 225 -10.66 12.22 -11.12
C SER A 225 -11.09 13.67 -11.33
N THR A 226 -11.44 14.36 -10.24
CA THR A 226 -11.81 15.77 -10.25
C THR A 226 -11.32 16.44 -8.98
N LEU A 227 -10.91 17.70 -9.11
CA LEU A 227 -10.51 18.54 -8.00
C LEU A 227 -11.51 19.68 -7.80
N SER A 228 -11.78 20.03 -6.54
CA SER A 228 -12.54 21.25 -6.22
C SER A 228 -11.71 22.50 -6.53
N ASP A 229 -12.36 23.64 -6.78
CA ASP A 229 -11.70 24.93 -6.95
C ASP A 229 -10.77 25.29 -5.78
N ALA A 230 -11.19 24.98 -4.55
CA ALA A 230 -10.37 25.20 -3.36
C ALA A 230 -9.11 24.33 -3.36
N THR A 231 -9.24 23.05 -3.76
CA THR A 231 -8.09 22.13 -3.88
C THR A 231 -7.16 22.56 -5.00
N MET A 232 -7.70 22.99 -6.14
CA MET A 232 -6.91 23.52 -7.25
C MET A 232 -6.15 24.78 -6.84
N ALA A 233 -6.80 25.73 -6.15
CA ALA A 233 -6.14 26.93 -5.65
C ALA A 233 -5.02 26.60 -4.65
N ALA A 234 -5.21 25.61 -3.79
CA ALA A 234 -4.17 25.15 -2.87
C ALA A 234 -2.96 24.54 -3.62
N LEU A 235 -3.20 23.75 -4.67
CA LEU A 235 -2.14 23.21 -5.53
C LEU A 235 -1.41 24.31 -6.30
N VAL A 236 -2.10 25.34 -6.80
CA VAL A 236 -1.46 26.52 -7.41
C VAL A 236 -0.52 27.22 -6.43
N GLY A 237 -0.88 27.26 -5.14
CA GLY A 237 -0.01 27.78 -4.09
C GLY A 237 1.36 27.09 -4.02
N LEU A 238 1.43 25.80 -4.34
CA LEU A 238 2.67 25.02 -4.35
C LEU A 238 3.59 25.34 -5.55
N PHE A 239 3.16 26.14 -6.53
CA PHE A 239 4.04 26.58 -7.62
C PHE A 239 5.17 27.50 -7.15
N LYS A 240 5.06 28.02 -5.92
CA LYS A 240 6.09 28.84 -5.26
C LYS A 240 6.88 28.06 -4.20
N ASP A 241 6.68 26.75 -4.11
CA ASP A 241 7.42 25.92 -3.16
C ASP A 241 8.93 25.97 -3.44
N GLU A 242 9.74 25.97 -2.38
CA GLU A 242 11.20 25.98 -2.49
C GLU A 242 11.74 24.74 -3.23
N ASP A 243 11.05 23.60 -3.13
CA ASP A 243 11.51 22.35 -3.72
C ASP A 243 10.87 22.08 -5.08
N SER A 244 11.71 21.83 -6.08
CA SER A 244 11.24 21.58 -7.45
C SER A 244 10.39 20.32 -7.60
N ASN A 245 10.55 19.30 -6.75
CA ASN A 245 9.67 18.12 -6.82
C ASN A 245 8.26 18.45 -6.33
N VAL A 246 8.13 19.34 -5.34
CA VAL A 246 6.81 19.79 -4.87
C VAL A 246 6.12 20.62 -5.94
N ARG A 247 6.84 21.60 -6.54
CA ARG A 247 6.33 22.39 -7.67
C ARG A 247 5.89 21.49 -8.83
N ARG A 248 6.73 20.52 -9.21
CA ARG A 248 6.43 19.56 -10.27
C ARG A 248 5.21 18.71 -9.93
N SER A 249 5.12 18.15 -8.73
CA SER A 249 3.96 17.33 -8.33
C SER A 249 2.65 18.12 -8.35
N ALA A 250 2.68 19.41 -7.97
CA ALA A 250 1.52 20.27 -8.10
C ALA A 250 1.14 20.55 -9.56
N ALA A 251 2.15 20.81 -10.42
CA ALA A 251 1.95 21.03 -11.85
C ALA A 251 1.39 19.78 -12.55
N GLU A 252 1.92 18.60 -12.24
CA GLU A 252 1.42 17.31 -12.73
C GLU A 252 0.00 17.00 -12.24
N ALA A 253 -0.33 17.34 -10.98
CA ALA A 253 -1.65 17.14 -10.43
C ALA A 253 -2.70 17.99 -11.18
N LEU A 254 -2.45 19.30 -11.30
CA LEU A 254 -3.34 20.21 -12.02
C LEU A 254 -3.36 19.92 -13.53
N GLY A 255 -2.25 19.49 -14.13
CA GLY A 255 -2.17 19.16 -15.55
C GLY A 255 -2.91 17.89 -15.98
N LYS A 256 -3.54 17.17 -15.04
CA LYS A 256 -4.48 16.08 -15.32
C LYS A 256 -5.93 16.55 -15.43
N GLU A 257 -6.24 17.74 -14.92
CA GLU A 257 -7.57 18.34 -15.08
C GLU A 257 -7.81 18.70 -16.54
N SER A 258 -8.99 18.35 -17.06
CA SER A 258 -9.37 18.61 -18.45
C SER A 258 -9.65 20.08 -18.73
N THR A 259 -10.06 20.83 -17.69
CA THR A 259 -10.39 22.25 -17.78
C THR A 259 -9.76 23.00 -16.62
N LEU A 260 -8.90 23.96 -16.94
CA LEU A 260 -8.29 24.86 -15.97
C LEU A 260 -8.92 26.25 -16.02
N SER A 261 -9.03 26.88 -14.85
CA SER A 261 -9.43 28.29 -14.79
C SER A 261 -8.38 29.19 -15.45
N GLU A 262 -8.77 30.38 -15.90
CA GLU A 262 -7.82 31.36 -16.44
C GLU A 262 -6.73 31.73 -15.42
N THR A 263 -7.08 31.80 -14.14
CA THR A 263 -6.11 32.06 -13.07
C THR A 263 -5.09 30.93 -12.95
N THR A 264 -5.53 29.68 -13.06
CA THR A 264 -4.65 28.51 -13.03
C THR A 264 -3.75 28.46 -14.27
N MET A 265 -4.29 28.76 -15.46
CA MET A 265 -3.50 28.84 -16.69
C MET A 265 -2.44 29.95 -16.61
N ALA A 266 -2.79 31.13 -16.10
CA ALA A 266 -1.82 32.20 -15.88
C ALA A 266 -0.70 31.79 -14.89
N ALA A 267 -1.03 31.02 -13.84
CA ALA A 267 -0.03 30.48 -12.92
C ALA A 267 0.93 29.50 -13.61
N PHE A 268 0.43 28.65 -14.52
CA PHE A 268 1.26 27.75 -15.33
C PHE A 268 2.21 28.50 -16.27
N VAL A 269 1.78 29.62 -16.86
CA VAL A 269 2.68 30.47 -17.67
C VAL A 269 3.88 30.93 -16.85
N GLY A 270 3.69 31.24 -15.57
CA GLY A 270 4.79 31.55 -14.65
C GLY A 270 5.78 30.40 -14.49
N LEU A 271 5.29 29.16 -14.38
CA LEU A 271 6.14 27.96 -14.28
C LEU A 271 6.96 27.65 -15.53
N LEU A 272 6.63 28.22 -16.70
CA LEU A 272 7.47 28.07 -17.89
C LEU A 272 8.82 28.78 -17.74
N LYS A 273 8.97 29.67 -16.75
CA LYS A 273 10.25 30.28 -16.37
C LYS A 273 10.90 29.61 -15.15
N ASP A 274 10.38 28.47 -14.68
CA ASP A 274 10.95 27.77 -13.52
C ASP A 274 12.40 27.35 -13.79
N GLU A 275 13.24 27.38 -12.76
CA GLU A 275 14.64 26.96 -12.85
C GLU A 275 14.78 25.46 -13.20
N ASP A 276 13.85 24.63 -12.72
CA ASP A 276 13.88 23.19 -12.91
C ASP A 276 13.20 22.81 -14.25
N SER A 277 13.94 22.06 -15.08
CA SER A 277 13.47 21.66 -16.41
C SER A 277 12.27 20.73 -16.38
N ASN A 278 12.10 19.91 -15.33
CA ASN A 278 10.93 19.07 -15.19
C ASN A 278 9.69 19.89 -14.84
N VAL A 279 9.82 20.91 -14.01
CA VAL A 279 8.71 21.81 -13.68
C VAL A 279 8.25 22.56 -14.94
N ARG A 280 9.18 23.14 -15.72
CA ARG A 280 8.85 23.78 -17.01
C ARG A 280 8.12 22.82 -17.96
N ARG A 281 8.63 21.60 -18.09
CA ARG A 281 8.01 20.56 -18.93
C ARG A 281 6.59 20.23 -18.47
N SER A 282 6.38 19.99 -17.18
CA SER A 282 5.05 19.69 -16.64
C SER A 282 4.07 20.84 -16.89
N ALA A 283 4.53 22.10 -16.78
CA ALA A 283 3.72 23.26 -17.09
C ALA A 283 3.35 23.36 -18.57
N ALA A 284 4.31 23.15 -19.47
CA ALA A 284 4.08 23.14 -20.91
C ALA A 284 3.11 22.03 -21.32
N GLU A 285 3.29 20.81 -20.79
CA GLU A 285 2.38 19.69 -21.02
C GLU A 285 0.97 19.97 -20.50
N ALA A 286 0.83 20.59 -19.32
CA ALA A 286 -0.48 20.94 -18.76
C ALA A 286 -1.23 21.96 -19.62
N LEU A 287 -0.56 23.02 -20.06
CA LEU A 287 -1.13 24.03 -20.96
C LEU A 287 -1.48 23.44 -22.33
N GLY A 288 -0.60 22.59 -22.88
CA GLY A 288 -0.83 21.94 -24.19
C GLY A 288 -2.00 20.96 -24.21
N LYS A 289 -2.44 20.45 -23.06
CA LYS A 289 -3.64 19.60 -22.94
C LYS A 289 -4.95 20.40 -22.88
N GLN A 290 -4.90 21.70 -22.59
CA GLN A 290 -6.10 22.52 -22.53
C GLN A 290 -6.66 22.73 -23.94
N SER A 291 -7.95 22.48 -24.12
CA SER A 291 -8.62 22.65 -25.41
C SER A 291 -8.79 24.11 -25.83
N THR A 292 -8.77 25.02 -24.86
CA THR A 292 -8.83 26.46 -25.06
C THR A 292 -7.79 27.15 -24.19
N LEU A 293 -7.13 28.16 -24.75
CA LEU A 293 -6.26 29.08 -24.03
C LEU A 293 -6.88 30.47 -24.14
N SER A 294 -6.93 31.23 -23.04
CA SER A 294 -7.42 32.61 -23.11
C SER A 294 -6.48 33.47 -23.96
N GLU A 295 -6.98 34.56 -24.54
CA GLU A 295 -6.14 35.53 -25.26
C GLU A 295 -4.99 36.03 -24.38
N THR A 296 -5.26 36.27 -23.09
CA THR A 296 -4.26 36.62 -22.09
C THR A 296 -3.15 35.57 -21.98
N THR A 297 -3.53 34.30 -21.92
CA THR A 297 -2.60 33.17 -21.81
C THR A 297 -1.78 33.03 -23.09
N MET A 298 -2.41 33.13 -24.26
CA MET A 298 -1.74 33.09 -25.55
C MET A 298 -0.75 34.25 -25.73
N ALA A 299 -1.14 35.47 -25.36
CA ALA A 299 -0.25 36.62 -25.43
C ALA A 299 0.99 36.43 -24.54
N ALA A 300 0.79 35.91 -23.32
CA ALA A 300 1.90 35.65 -22.41
C ALA A 300 2.84 34.54 -22.93
N LEU A 301 2.30 33.49 -23.57
CA LEU A 301 3.10 32.47 -24.25
C LEU A 301 3.90 33.04 -25.42
N VAL A 302 3.31 33.92 -26.23
CA VAL A 302 4.02 34.59 -27.35
C VAL A 302 5.20 35.43 -26.85
N GLU A 303 5.06 36.12 -25.73
CA GLU A 303 6.17 36.86 -25.13
C GLU A 303 7.28 35.93 -24.61
N LEU A 304 6.93 34.74 -24.09
CA LEU A 304 7.94 33.74 -23.68
C LEU A 304 8.79 33.26 -24.86
N PHE A 305 8.21 33.07 -26.04
CA PHE A 305 8.97 32.67 -27.23
C PHE A 305 9.98 33.73 -27.72
N LYS A 306 9.84 34.98 -27.26
CA LYS A 306 10.78 36.08 -27.56
C LYS A 306 11.94 36.16 -26.56
N GLU A 307 11.87 35.44 -25.44
CA GLU A 307 12.91 35.41 -24.43
C GLU A 307 14.23 34.85 -24.98
N LYS A 308 15.35 35.30 -24.40
CA LYS A 308 16.68 34.86 -24.84
C LYS A 308 17.06 33.49 -24.32
N ASP A 309 16.46 33.06 -23.20
CA ASP A 309 16.72 31.75 -22.62
C ASP A 309 16.13 30.65 -23.52
N SER A 310 17.00 29.88 -24.16
CA SER A 310 16.62 28.79 -25.06
C SER A 310 15.90 27.64 -24.36
N ASN A 311 15.90 27.60 -23.03
CA ASN A 311 15.15 26.61 -22.26
C ASN A 311 13.71 27.06 -21.97
N VAL A 312 13.43 28.37 -22.07
CA VAL A 312 12.11 28.99 -21.87
C VAL A 312 11.39 29.16 -23.21
N ARG A 313 12.14 29.48 -24.27
CA ARG A 313 11.66 29.55 -25.65
C ARG A 313 11.50 28.17 -26.28
#